data_AF-A0A369Z7P5-F1
#
_entry.id   AF-A0A369Z7P5-F1
#
_cell.length_a   1.000
_cell.length_b   1.000
_cell.length_c   1.000
_cell.angle_alpha   90.00
_cell.angle_beta   90.00
_cell.angle_gamma   90.00
#
_symmetry.space_group_name_H-M   'P 1'
#
loop_
_entity.id
_entity.type
_entity.pdbx_description
1 polymer ?
#
loop_
_entity_poly.entity_id
_entity_poly.type
_entity_poly.pdbx_seq_one_letter_code
_entity_poly.pdbx_strand_id
1 'polypeptide(L)'
;MPKYQLTLTEKQARIVRDACELYERLHAGQWHAMKHLIPIKKEFNWAILEERFRLFIQPYCDTTKMKFERNAGDIKQVLRHRLAWDRNPEGGDDYKFRKPYIEGTEPSAQIKRIEEHHLIHQKK
;
A
#
# COMPACT_ATOMS: atom_id res chain seq x y z
N MET A 1 16.50 -7.10 15.74
CA MET A 1 15.33 -6.98 14.82
C MET A 1 15.84 -6.28 13.57
N PRO A 2 15.48 -6.69 12.34
CA PRO A 2 15.97 -5.98 11.15
C PRO A 2 15.53 -4.51 11.18
N LYS A 3 16.49 -3.59 11.00
CA LYS A 3 16.27 -2.14 10.98
C LYS A 3 15.99 -1.70 9.54
N TYR A 4 15.33 -0.58 9.28
CA TYR A 4 15.11 -0.08 7.91
C TYR A 4 15.29 1.43 7.91
N GLN A 5 15.86 2.03 6.87
CA GLN A 5 15.86 3.49 6.69
C GLN A 5 14.52 3.86 6.02
N LEU A 6 13.78 4.77 6.64
CA LEU A 6 12.34 4.67 6.93
C LEU A 6 12.02 3.48 7.86
N THR A 7 12.15 3.71 9.17
CA THR A 7 12.06 2.65 10.18
C THR A 7 10.62 2.39 10.59
N LEU A 8 10.06 1.30 10.07
CA LEU A 8 8.73 0.82 10.38
C LEU A 8 8.84 -0.67 10.71
N THR A 9 8.12 -1.12 11.74
CA THR A 9 7.82 -2.55 11.91
C THR A 9 7.08 -3.07 10.68
N GLU A 10 7.11 -4.38 10.45
CA GLU A 10 6.35 -5.00 9.37
C GLU A 10 4.85 -4.65 9.42
N LYS A 11 4.28 -4.58 10.62
CA LYS A 11 2.89 -4.14 10.82
C LYS A 11 2.68 -2.69 10.37
N GLN A 12 3.59 -1.78 10.73
CA GLN A 12 3.53 -0.38 10.29
C GLN A 12 3.72 -0.26 8.78
N ALA A 13 4.62 -1.03 8.17
CA ALA A 13 4.80 -1.04 6.71
C ALA A 13 3.53 -1.52 5.97
N ARG A 14 2.84 -2.53 6.51
CA ARG A 14 1.52 -2.94 6.00
C ARG A 14 0.48 -1.83 6.12
N ILE A 15 0.42 -1.14 7.26
CA ILE A 15 -0.51 -0.03 7.47
C ILE A 15 -0.26 1.09 6.45
N VAL A 16 1.01 1.48 6.24
CA VAL A 16 1.35 2.50 5.25
C VAL A 16 0.97 2.06 3.83
N ARG A 17 1.27 0.82 3.47
CA ARG A 17 0.86 0.24 2.18
C ARG A 17 -0.66 0.30 2.00
N ASP A 18 -1.42 -0.14 2.99
CA ASP A 18 -2.88 -0.19 2.95
C ASP A 18 -3.49 1.22 2.90
N ALA A 19 -2.86 2.19 3.58
CA ALA A 19 -3.22 3.61 3.51
C ALA A 19 -2.98 4.20 2.11
N CYS A 20 -1.82 3.93 1.49
CA CYS A 20 -1.54 4.36 0.12
C CYS A 20 -2.54 3.75 -0.89
N GLU A 21 -2.90 2.47 -0.72
CA GLU A 21 -3.91 1.83 -1.56
C GLU A 21 -5.29 2.46 -1.39
N LEU A 22 -5.71 2.71 -0.15
CA LEU A 22 -6.97 3.40 0.12
C LEU A 22 -7.00 4.78 -0.55
N TYR A 23 -5.94 5.57 -0.34
CA TYR A 23 -5.82 6.92 -0.90
C TYR A 23 -5.96 6.91 -2.42
N GLU A 24 -5.21 6.04 -3.09
CA GLU A 24 -5.24 5.86 -4.55
C GLU A 24 -6.65 5.51 -5.04
N ARG A 25 -7.33 4.56 -4.38
CA ARG A 25 -8.67 4.09 -4.76
C ARG A 25 -9.74 5.14 -4.55
N LEU A 26 -9.67 5.93 -3.47
CA LEU A 26 -10.61 7.03 -3.21
C LEU A 26 -10.50 8.11 -4.29
N HIS A 27 -9.27 8.46 -4.69
CA HIS A 27 -9.02 9.39 -5.79
C HIS A 27 -9.55 8.88 -7.14
N ALA A 28 -9.60 7.55 -7.33
CA ALA A 28 -10.21 6.91 -8.49
C ALA A 28 -11.75 6.70 -8.36
N GLY A 29 -12.38 7.13 -7.27
CA GLY A 29 -13.82 6.91 -7.03
C GLY A 29 -14.20 5.45 -6.71
N GLN A 30 -13.22 4.60 -6.37
CA GLN A 30 -13.42 3.20 -6.01
C GLN A 30 -13.79 3.06 -4.53
N TRP A 31 -15.04 3.38 -4.20
CA TRP A 31 -15.56 3.40 -2.82
C TRP A 31 -15.50 2.04 -2.14
N HIS A 32 -15.50 0.94 -2.90
CA HIS A 32 -15.37 -0.39 -2.35
C HIS A 32 -14.12 -0.59 -1.48
N ALA A 33 -13.08 0.23 -1.66
CA ALA A 33 -11.87 0.23 -0.84
C ALA A 33 -12.15 0.38 0.67
N MET A 34 -13.24 1.06 1.03
CA MET A 34 -13.62 1.30 2.41
C MET A 34 -14.20 0.08 3.14
N LYS A 35 -14.51 -1.02 2.41
CA LYS A 35 -15.17 -2.23 2.94
C LYS A 35 -14.51 -2.78 4.20
N HIS A 36 -13.19 -2.72 4.25
CA HIS A 36 -12.38 -3.30 5.32
C HIS A 36 -12.06 -2.31 6.45
N LEU A 37 -12.47 -1.05 6.30
CA LEU A 37 -12.16 0.04 7.23
C LEU A 37 -13.40 0.50 7.98
N ILE A 38 -14.56 0.47 7.32
CA ILE A 38 -15.82 0.89 7.92
C ILE A 38 -16.50 -0.36 8.51
N PRO A 39 -16.86 -0.35 9.81
CA PRO A 39 -17.53 -1.48 10.45
C PRO A 39 -18.99 -1.56 10.00
N ILE A 40 -19.21 -2.24 8.87
CA ILE A 40 -20.55 -2.41 8.29
C ILE A 40 -21.15 -3.73 8.78
N LYS A 41 -22.45 -3.71 9.06
CA LYS A 41 -23.20 -4.90 9.49
C LYS A 41 -23.08 -6.00 8.43
N LYS A 42 -22.87 -7.25 8.88
CA LYS A 42 -22.66 -8.43 8.01
C LYS A 42 -23.80 -8.69 7.03
N GLU A 43 -25.01 -8.29 7.39
CA GLU A 43 -26.23 -8.47 6.59
C GLU A 43 -26.33 -7.51 5.40
N PHE A 44 -25.42 -6.53 5.31
CA PHE A 44 -25.48 -5.50 4.29
C PHE A 44 -24.72 -5.93 3.03
N ASN A 45 -25.37 -5.82 1.87
CA ASN A 45 -24.72 -6.03 0.59
C ASN A 45 -23.84 -4.80 0.25
N TRP A 46 -22.53 -5.03 0.19
CA TRP A 46 -21.55 -3.97 -0.08
C TRP A 46 -21.74 -3.30 -1.45
N ALA A 47 -22.15 -4.06 -2.49
CA ALA A 47 -22.41 -3.49 -3.81
C ALA A 47 -23.58 -2.49 -3.76
N ILE A 48 -24.62 -2.80 -2.98
CA ILE A 48 -25.76 -1.89 -2.77
C ILE A 48 -25.32 -0.65 -1.98
N LEU A 49 -24.46 -0.81 -0.96
CA LEU A 49 -23.94 0.32 -0.19
C LEU A 49 -23.11 1.25 -1.06
N GLU A 50 -22.19 0.67 -1.83
CA GLU A 50 -21.32 1.40 -2.75
C GLU A 50 -22.13 2.14 -3.81
N GLU A 51 -23.12 1.49 -4.42
CA GLU A 51 -23.99 2.15 -5.40
C GLU A 51 -24.75 3.32 -4.78
N ARG A 52 -25.36 3.13 -3.60
CA ARG A 52 -26.07 4.22 -2.90
C ARG A 52 -25.13 5.34 -2.50
N PHE A 53 -23.96 5.02 -1.97
CA PHE A 53 -22.96 5.99 -1.56
C PHE A 53 -22.46 6.77 -2.78
N ARG A 54 -22.17 6.09 -3.89
CA ARG A 54 -21.80 6.70 -5.16
C ARG A 54 -22.92 7.61 -5.67
N LEU A 55 -24.15 7.14 -5.79
CA LEU A 55 -25.28 7.95 -6.29
C LEU A 55 -25.52 9.19 -5.41
N PHE A 56 -25.31 9.08 -4.10
CA PHE A 56 -25.49 10.17 -3.16
C PHE A 56 -24.35 11.19 -3.17
N ILE A 57 -23.09 10.72 -3.19
CA ILE A 57 -21.90 11.57 -3.06
C ILE A 57 -21.43 12.11 -4.42
N GLN A 58 -21.52 11.31 -5.49
CA GLN A 58 -21.01 11.65 -6.82
C GLN A 58 -21.54 12.98 -7.39
N PRO A 59 -22.81 13.39 -7.18
CA PRO A 59 -23.29 14.70 -7.62
C PRO A 59 -22.54 15.89 -7.00
N TYR A 60 -21.92 15.68 -5.83
CA TYR A 60 -21.10 16.68 -5.14
C TYR A 60 -19.60 16.53 -5.44
N CYS A 61 -19.20 15.52 -6.21
CA CYS A 61 -17.82 15.31 -6.62
C CYS A 61 -17.53 15.97 -7.96
N ASP A 62 -16.33 16.55 -8.08
CA ASP A 62 -15.76 16.90 -9.38
C ASP A 62 -15.19 15.64 -10.04
N THR A 63 -16.01 14.95 -10.82
CA THR A 63 -15.65 13.68 -11.48
C THR A 63 -14.54 13.85 -12.51
N THR A 64 -14.28 15.07 -13.01
CA THR A 64 -13.18 15.35 -13.93
C THR A 64 -11.81 15.26 -13.25
N LYS A 65 -11.79 15.38 -11.92
CA LYS A 65 -10.60 15.27 -11.08
C LYS A 65 -10.40 13.88 -10.48
N MET A 66 -11.35 12.96 -10.65
CA MET A 66 -11.19 11.57 -10.20
C MET A 66 -10.17 10.85 -11.09
N LYS A 67 -8.97 10.64 -10.56
CA LYS A 67 -7.81 10.04 -11.24
C LYS A 67 -7.03 9.21 -10.24
N PHE A 68 -6.33 8.18 -10.69
CA PHE A 68 -5.43 7.44 -9.80
C PHE A 68 -4.25 8.32 -9.36
N GLU A 69 -4.01 8.43 -8.04
CA GLU A 69 -2.76 9.02 -7.55
C GLU A 69 -1.61 8.04 -7.76
N ARG A 70 -0.78 8.32 -8.76
CA ARG A 70 0.31 7.42 -9.17
C ARG A 70 1.42 7.32 -8.12
N ASN A 71 1.75 8.42 -7.45
CA ASN A 71 2.84 8.41 -6.46
C ASN A 71 2.51 7.52 -5.23
N ALA A 72 1.23 7.51 -4.81
CA ALA A 72 0.77 6.60 -3.76
C ALA A 72 0.82 5.14 -4.22
N GLY A 73 0.46 4.87 -5.48
CA GLY A 73 0.61 3.58 -6.13
C GLY A 73 2.08 3.10 -6.10
N ASP A 74 3.02 3.97 -6.46
CA ASP A 74 4.46 3.66 -6.49
C ASP A 74 5.00 3.27 -5.11
N ILE A 75 4.65 4.04 -4.06
CA ILE A 75 5.02 3.74 -2.66
C ILE A 75 4.49 2.36 -2.25
N LYS A 76 3.21 2.08 -2.55
CA LYS A 76 2.58 0.79 -2.27
C LYS A 76 3.33 -0.35 -2.96
N GLN A 77 3.73 -0.16 -4.23
CA GLN A 77 4.46 -1.19 -4.98
C GLN A 77 5.83 -1.49 -4.38
N VAL A 78 6.59 -0.46 -4.01
CA VAL A 78 7.91 -0.60 -3.37
C VAL A 78 7.80 -1.35 -2.04
N LEU A 79 6.85 -0.98 -1.19
CA LEU A 79 6.60 -1.65 0.10
C LEU A 79 6.18 -3.11 -0.10
N ARG A 80 5.19 -3.37 -0.97
CA ARG A 80 4.70 -4.72 -1.28
C ARG A 80 5.84 -5.61 -1.76
N HIS A 81 6.67 -5.10 -2.67
CA HIS A 81 7.79 -5.83 -3.24
C HIS A 81 8.83 -6.21 -2.18
N ARG A 82 9.29 -5.23 -1.38
CA ARG A 82 10.28 -5.50 -0.32
C ARG A 82 9.76 -6.50 0.70
N LEU A 83 8.54 -6.31 1.19
CA LEU A 83 7.95 -7.21 2.18
C LEU A 83 7.73 -8.63 1.65
N ALA A 84 7.46 -8.78 0.35
CA ALA A 84 7.30 -10.10 -0.27
C ALA A 84 8.63 -10.87 -0.28
N TRP A 85 9.71 -10.23 -0.72
CA TRP A 85 11.06 -10.82 -0.75
C TRP A 85 11.62 -11.08 0.66
N ASP A 86 11.38 -10.18 1.62
CA ASP A 86 11.85 -10.36 3.00
C ASP A 86 11.17 -11.56 3.68
N ARG A 87 9.92 -11.88 3.31
CA ARG A 87 9.17 -13.04 3.84
C ARG A 87 9.45 -14.34 3.09
N ASN A 88 9.67 -14.26 1.79
CA ASN A 88 9.93 -15.43 0.95
C ASN A 88 11.15 -15.18 0.03
N PRO A 89 12.37 -15.40 0.54
CA PRO A 89 13.59 -15.17 -0.21
C PRO A 89 13.75 -16.07 -1.45
N GLU A 90 13.07 -17.23 -1.47
CA GLU A 90 12.99 -18.14 -2.62
C GLU A 90 12.22 -17.52 -3.81
N GLY A 91 11.51 -16.41 -3.58
CA GLY A 91 10.74 -15.70 -4.61
C GLY A 91 9.38 -16.34 -4.91
N GLY A 92 8.85 -16.09 -6.11
CA GLY A 92 7.59 -16.66 -6.60
C GLY A 92 7.11 -15.98 -7.87
N ASP A 93 6.16 -16.60 -8.58
CA ASP A 93 5.67 -16.13 -9.89
C ASP A 93 4.68 -14.95 -9.84
N ASP A 94 4.32 -14.54 -8.63
CA ASP A 94 3.38 -13.46 -8.35
C ASP A 94 3.97 -12.06 -8.67
N TYR A 95 3.12 -11.12 -9.04
CA TYR A 95 3.51 -9.76 -9.43
C TYR A 95 4.22 -8.99 -8.30
N LYS A 96 4.03 -9.39 -7.04
CA LYS A 96 4.74 -8.81 -5.89
C LYS A 96 6.26 -9.06 -5.91
N PHE A 97 6.74 -10.12 -6.57
CA PHE A 97 8.17 -10.41 -6.66
C PHE A 97 8.85 -9.73 -7.85
N ARG A 98 8.07 -9.22 -8.81
CA ARG A 98 8.57 -8.48 -9.97
C ARG A 98 9.00 -7.07 -9.58
N LYS A 99 9.87 -6.46 -10.39
CA LYS A 99 10.32 -5.08 -10.20
C LYS A 99 9.09 -4.14 -10.07
N PRO A 100 9.05 -3.25 -9.06
CA PRO A 100 7.98 -2.27 -8.93
C PRO A 100 7.78 -1.49 -10.23
N TYR A 101 6.54 -1.40 -10.68
CA TYR A 101 6.16 -0.56 -11.81
C TYR A 101 5.93 0.86 -11.28
N ILE A 102 6.59 1.85 -11.87
CA ILE A 102 6.60 3.24 -11.40
C ILE A 102 5.97 4.11 -12.48
N GLU A 103 4.90 4.84 -12.13
CA GLU A 103 4.16 5.72 -13.06
C GLU A 103 4.09 7.17 -12.59
N GLY A 104 4.41 7.43 -11.33
CA GLY A 104 4.43 8.76 -10.74
C GLY A 104 5.50 9.65 -11.36
N THR A 105 5.35 10.95 -11.13
CA THR A 105 6.31 11.96 -11.58
C THR A 105 7.47 12.13 -10.61
N GLU A 106 7.33 11.62 -9.38
CA GLU A 106 8.34 11.71 -8.33
C GLU A 106 9.39 10.58 -8.44
N PRO A 107 10.61 10.79 -7.93
CA PRO A 107 11.58 9.71 -7.80
C PRO A 107 11.04 8.52 -6.97
N SER A 108 11.36 7.30 -7.39
CA SER A 108 10.91 6.09 -6.70
C SER A 108 11.31 6.08 -5.22
N ALA A 109 10.34 5.75 -4.36
CA ALA A 109 10.61 5.47 -2.96
C ALA A 109 11.65 4.35 -2.80
N GLN A 110 12.50 4.46 -1.77
CA GLN A 110 13.52 3.48 -1.47
C GLN A 110 13.28 2.85 -0.11
N ILE A 111 13.41 1.53 -0.03
CA ILE A 111 13.36 0.77 1.22
C ILE A 111 14.50 -0.24 1.24
N LYS A 112 15.32 -0.15 2.29
CA LYS A 112 16.46 -1.03 2.52
C LYS A 112 16.35 -1.64 3.91
N ARG A 113 16.51 -2.97 3.97
CA ARG A 113 16.76 -3.68 5.21
C ARG A 113 18.18 -3.36 5.66
N ILE A 114 18.31 -2.97 6.92
CA ILE A 114 19.56 -2.77 7.64
C ILE A 114 19.76 -4.03 8.47
N GLU A 115 20.81 -4.76 8.16
CA GLU A 115 21.27 -5.90 8.94
C GLU A 115 22.07 -5.39 10.13
N GLU A 116 21.69 -5.80 11.34
CA GLU A 116 22.53 -5.57 12.52
C GLU A 116 23.70 -6.55 12.46
N HIS A 117 24.78 -6.19 11.76
CA HIS A 117 26.07 -6.82 12.04
C HIS A 117 26.42 -6.53 13.50
N HIS A 118 26.16 -7.50 14.37
CA HIS A 118 26.74 -7.49 15.70
C HIS A 118 28.26 -7.50 15.49
N LEU A 119 28.89 -6.39 15.86
CA LEU A 119 30.34 -6.26 16.02
C LEU A 119 30.80 -7.32 17.02
N ILE A 120 31.07 -8.52 16.53
CA ILE A 120 31.86 -9.52 17.23
C ILE A 120 33.17 -9.59 16.46
N HIS A 121 34.28 -9.46 17.20
CA HIS A 121 35.65 -9.21 16.77
C HIS A 121 35.93 -7.70 16.62
N GLN A 122 36.57 -7.05 17.58
CA GLN A 122 37.88 -7.44 18.12
C GLN A 122 37.96 -7.29 19.65
N LYS A 123 38.11 -8.43 20.33
CA LYS A 123 38.96 -8.49 21.52
C LYS A 123 40.40 -8.51 21.01
N LYS A 124 41.20 -7.54 21.41
CA LYS A 124 42.56 -7.74 21.93
C LYS A 124 42.94 -6.52 22.75
#